data_AF-A0A9E3GL17-F1
#
_entry.id   AF-A0A9E3GL17-F1
#
_cell.length_a   1.000
_cell.length_b   1.000
_cell.length_c   1.000
_cell.angle_alpha   90.00
_cell.angle_beta   90.00
_cell.angle_gamma   90.00
#
_symmetry.space_group_name_H-M   'P 1'
#
loop_
_entity.id
_entity.type
_entity.pdbx_description
1 polymer ?
#
loop_
_entity_poly.entity_id
_entity_poly.type
_entity_poly.pdbx_seq_one_letter_code
_entity_poly.pdbx_strand_id
1 'polypeptide(L)'
;MVHAAGAVAVPGVYRLPANARVADLVEAAGGPLADGDLDRLNLAAPVVDGQQVYVPREGEAVPEAAGGPSDAGAGGSGGGVVDVNTADADTLDTLPGVGPATARAILDERERRGRFASVEELLDVRGIGEAKLEALRDLVRV
;
A
#
# COMPACT_ATOMS: atom_id res chain seq x y z
N MET A 1 -3.96 22.22 -0.34
CA MET A 1 -5.26 21.74 0.14
C MET A 1 -5.10 20.25 0.39
N VAL A 2 -5.49 19.80 1.57
CA VAL A 2 -5.27 18.42 2.04
C VAL A 2 -6.59 17.94 2.64
N HIS A 3 -6.99 16.71 2.36
CA HIS A 3 -8.25 16.13 2.84
C HIS A 3 -8.02 15.37 4.15
N ALA A 4 -8.72 15.75 5.21
CA ALA A 4 -8.81 14.99 6.45
C ALA A 4 -10.09 14.15 6.44
N ALA A 5 -9.95 12.84 6.59
CA ALA A 5 -11.05 11.87 6.60
C ALA A 5 -10.95 10.95 7.83
N GLY A 6 -12.02 10.20 8.10
CA GLY A 6 -12.05 9.21 9.19
C GLY A 6 -12.40 9.81 10.55
N ALA A 7 -11.74 9.35 11.60
CA ALA A 7 -12.00 9.65 13.01
C ALA A 7 -11.41 11.00 13.45
N VAL A 8 -11.80 12.08 12.78
CA VAL A 8 -11.51 13.48 13.16
C VAL A 8 -12.79 14.23 13.45
N ALA A 9 -12.72 15.27 14.29
CA ALA A 9 -13.91 16.01 14.72
C ALA A 9 -14.66 16.68 13.55
N VAL A 10 -13.92 17.24 12.59
CA VAL A 10 -14.47 17.87 11.40
C VAL A 10 -13.72 17.34 10.16
N PRO A 11 -14.24 16.30 9.49
CA PRO A 11 -13.68 15.86 8.22
C PRO A 11 -13.88 16.92 7.13
N GLY A 12 -12.91 17.07 6.23
CA GLY A 12 -12.98 18.08 5.17
C GLY A 12 -11.64 18.44 4.54
N VAL A 13 -11.64 19.42 3.65
CA VAL A 13 -10.44 19.89 2.95
C VAL A 13 -9.88 21.14 3.63
N TYR A 14 -8.61 21.08 3.99
CA TYR A 14 -7.92 22.13 4.73
C TYR A 14 -6.82 22.78 3.89
N ARG A 15 -6.66 24.09 4.07
CA ARG A 15 -5.53 24.84 3.54
C ARG A 15 -4.50 25.02 4.64
N LEU A 16 -3.38 24.31 4.51
CA LEU A 16 -2.28 24.33 5.46
C LEU A 16 -1.06 25.04 4.86
N PRO A 17 -0.13 25.56 5.69
CA PRO A 17 1.15 26.10 5.22
C PRO A 17 1.99 25.00 4.55
N ALA A 18 2.91 25.41 3.67
CA ALA A 18 3.67 24.48 2.83
C ALA A 18 4.60 23.51 3.59
N ASN A 19 4.89 23.80 4.86
CA ASN A 19 5.70 22.98 5.75
C ASN A 19 4.87 22.23 6.81
N ALA A 20 3.54 22.21 6.65
CA ALA A 20 2.65 21.52 7.57
C ALA A 20 2.88 20.01 7.55
N ARG A 21 2.57 19.39 8.68
CA ARG A 21 2.65 17.95 8.92
C ARG A 21 1.26 17.36 9.12
N VAL A 22 1.20 16.03 9.14
CA VAL A 22 -0.03 15.27 9.41
C VAL A 22 -0.65 15.69 10.75
N ALA A 23 0.15 15.94 11.78
CA ALA A 23 -0.33 16.48 13.06
C ALA A 23 -1.10 17.80 12.89
N ASP A 24 -0.56 18.75 12.12
CA ASP A 24 -1.19 20.06 11.89
C ASP A 24 -2.54 19.94 11.18
N LEU A 25 -2.68 18.95 10.30
CA LEU A 25 -3.95 18.63 9.65
C LEU A 25 -4.98 18.08 10.64
N VAL A 26 -4.58 17.15 11.50
CA VAL A 26 -5.48 16.56 12.51
C VAL A 26 -5.94 17.63 13.50
N GLU A 27 -5.04 18.52 13.92
CA GLU A 27 -5.40 19.67 14.76
C GLU A 27 -6.35 20.63 14.05
N ALA A 28 -6.09 20.96 12.77
CA ALA A 28 -6.98 21.80 11.96
C ALA A 28 -8.37 21.15 11.76
N ALA A 29 -8.44 19.82 11.74
CA ALA A 29 -9.67 19.04 11.71
C ALA A 29 -10.38 18.96 13.07
N GLY A 30 -9.93 19.69 14.09
CA GLY A 30 -10.52 19.72 15.42
C GLY A 30 -10.06 18.58 16.34
N GLY A 31 -8.96 17.91 15.99
CA GLY A 31 -8.40 16.78 16.73
C GLY A 31 -9.03 15.43 16.36
N PRO A 32 -8.45 14.33 16.89
CA PRO A 32 -9.04 13.00 16.75
C PRO A 32 -10.36 12.90 17.53
N LEU A 33 -11.26 12.04 17.07
CA LEU A 33 -12.38 11.57 17.89
C LEU A 33 -11.87 10.69 19.03
N ALA A 34 -12.73 10.44 20.03
CA ALA A 34 -12.38 9.63 21.19
C ALA A 34 -11.98 8.18 20.85
N ASP A 35 -12.42 7.69 19.69
CA ASP A 35 -12.09 6.39 19.11
C ASP A 35 -11.03 6.46 18.02
N GLY A 36 -10.37 7.61 17.81
CA GLY A 36 -9.37 7.80 16.76
C GLY A 36 -7.99 7.26 17.15
N ASP A 37 -7.44 6.37 16.32
CA ASP A 37 -6.13 5.74 16.51
C ASP A 37 -5.04 6.53 15.76
N LEU A 38 -4.41 7.46 16.47
CA LEU A 38 -3.31 8.26 15.94
C LEU A 38 -1.97 7.51 15.89
N ASP A 39 -1.82 6.43 16.66
CA ASP A 39 -0.57 5.65 16.70
C ASP A 39 -0.31 4.94 15.37
N ARG A 40 -1.36 4.77 14.55
CA ARG A 40 -1.28 4.25 13.17
C ARG A 40 -0.89 5.29 12.12
N LEU A 41 -0.71 6.55 12.50
CA LEU A 41 -0.35 7.63 11.58
C LEU A 41 1.07 8.11 11.83
N ASN A 42 1.80 8.38 10.75
CA ASN A 42 3.02 9.16 10.85
C ASN A 42 2.68 10.65 10.99
N LEU A 43 2.39 11.08 12.22
CA LEU A 43 2.05 12.47 12.56
C LEU A 43 3.14 13.47 12.16
N ALA A 44 4.38 13.01 12.05
CA ALA A 44 5.52 13.82 11.65
C ALA A 44 5.68 13.94 10.13
N ALA A 45 4.95 13.18 9.31
CA ALA A 45 5.08 13.25 7.85
C ALA A 45 4.63 14.64 7.33
N PRO A 46 5.34 15.22 6.35
CA PRO A 46 4.88 16.43 5.68
C PRO A 46 3.57 16.14 4.91
N VAL A 47 2.68 17.12 4.88
CA VAL A 47 1.49 17.04 4.02
C VAL A 47 1.75 17.74 2.69
N VAL A 48 1.29 17.13 1.59
CA VAL A 48 1.39 17.70 0.25
C VAL A 48 0.02 18.09 -0.30
N ASP A 49 -0.01 19.06 -1.21
CA ASP A 49 -1.24 19.46 -1.90
C ASP A 49 -1.89 18.27 -2.63
N GLY A 50 -3.20 18.11 -2.49
CA GLY A 50 -3.95 16.99 -3.06
C GLY A 50 -3.88 15.69 -2.24
N GLN A 51 -3.11 15.63 -1.16
CA GLN A 51 -3.03 14.46 -0.29
C GLN A 51 -4.34 14.26 0.50
N GLN A 52 -4.70 12.98 0.71
CA GLN A 52 -5.70 12.57 1.69
C GLN A 52 -5.02 11.89 2.88
N VAL A 53 -5.45 12.25 4.07
CA VAL A 53 -5.05 11.63 5.34
C VAL A 53 -6.31 11.10 6.00
N TYR A 54 -6.31 9.82 6.34
CA TYR A 54 -7.42 9.19 7.05
C TYR A 54 -6.99 8.86 8.46
N VAL A 55 -7.78 9.29 9.43
CA VAL A 55 -7.60 8.88 10.81
C VAL A 55 -8.41 7.63 11.07
N PRO A 56 -7.77 6.48 11.34
CA PRO A 56 -8.49 5.26 11.60
C PRO A 56 -9.10 5.25 12.99
N ARG A 57 -10.08 4.36 13.23
CA ARG A 57 -10.55 4.10 14.59
C ARG A 57 -9.76 2.99 15.27
N GLU A 58 -9.77 3.00 16.60
CA GLU A 58 -9.24 1.91 17.42
C GLU A 58 -9.92 0.59 17.04
N GLY A 59 -9.13 -0.42 16.69
CA GLY A 59 -9.65 -1.73 16.26
C GLY A 59 -10.26 -1.76 14.85
N GLU A 60 -10.26 -0.66 14.11
CA GLU A 60 -10.63 -0.65 12.70
C GLU A 60 -9.56 -1.41 11.90
N ALA A 61 -9.99 -2.47 11.23
CA ALA A 61 -9.21 -3.10 10.17
C ALA A 61 -9.32 -2.21 8.93
N VAL A 62 -8.63 -1.06 8.97
CA VAL A 62 -8.43 -0.24 7.78
C VAL A 62 -7.51 -1.02 6.85
N PRO A 63 -7.92 -1.34 5.62
CA PRO A 63 -6.94 -1.73 4.61
C PRO A 63 -5.92 -0.60 4.48
N GLU A 64 -4.63 -0.93 4.37
CA GLU A 64 -3.50 0.00 4.28
C GLU A 64 -3.66 0.99 3.13
N ALA A 65 -4.45 2.05 3.32
CA ALA A 65 -4.61 3.12 2.38
C ALA A 65 -5.25 4.33 3.08
N ALA A 66 -4.53 4.96 4.01
CA ALA A 66 -4.50 6.43 4.13
C ALA A 66 -3.63 6.99 5.28
N GLY A 67 -2.42 6.46 5.41
CA GLY A 67 -1.27 7.29 5.79
C GLY A 67 -0.61 7.80 4.52
N GLY A 68 -0.41 9.12 4.39
CA GLY A 68 0.41 9.68 3.31
C GLY A 68 1.82 9.11 3.30
N PRO A 69 2.61 9.40 2.25
CA PRO A 69 3.58 8.48 1.66
C PRO A 69 4.61 8.02 2.70
N SER A 70 4.32 6.88 3.31
CA SER A 70 5.36 5.92 3.63
C SER A 70 5.92 5.47 2.28
N ASP A 71 7.23 5.32 2.18
CA ASP A 71 7.93 4.62 1.09
C ASP A 71 7.57 3.10 1.09
N ALA A 72 6.28 2.79 1.22
CA ALA A 72 5.69 1.48 1.10
C ALA A 72 4.89 1.48 -0.21
N GLY A 73 5.33 0.62 -1.13
CA GLY A 73 4.94 0.57 -2.52
C GLY A 73 3.45 0.75 -2.75
N ALA A 74 3.15 1.74 -3.60
CA ALA A 74 1.82 2.11 -4.02
C ALA A 74 0.99 0.90 -4.50
N GLY A 75 -0.03 0.56 -3.71
CA GLY A 75 -1.30 0.05 -4.22
C GLY A 75 -1.99 1.14 -5.03
N GLY A 76 -1.49 1.38 -6.24
CA GLY A 76 -2.10 2.20 -7.26
C GLY A 76 -2.63 1.31 -8.36
N SER A 77 -3.95 1.11 -8.40
CA SER A 77 -4.63 0.53 -9.56
C SER A 77 -4.36 1.42 -10.77
N GLY A 78 -3.38 1.03 -11.57
CA GLY A 78 -2.93 1.77 -12.75
C GLY A 78 -1.62 1.21 -13.31
N GLY A 79 -1.62 -0.01 -13.84
CA GLY A 79 -0.59 -0.50 -14.76
C GLY A 79 0.86 -0.36 -14.31
N GLY A 80 1.13 -0.47 -13.01
CA GLY A 80 2.47 -0.46 -12.44
C GLY A 80 3.02 -1.87 -12.33
N VAL A 81 4.27 -2.04 -12.75
CA VAL A 81 4.99 -3.32 -12.70
C VAL A 81 5.14 -3.78 -11.23
N VAL A 82 4.53 -4.92 -10.88
CA VAL A 82 4.54 -5.54 -9.56
C VAL A 82 5.93 -6.12 -9.25
N ASP A 83 6.49 -5.74 -8.12
CA ASP A 83 7.77 -6.31 -7.68
C ASP A 83 7.54 -7.62 -6.92
N VAL A 84 7.98 -8.75 -7.50
CA VAL A 84 7.78 -10.08 -6.89
C VAL A 84 8.61 -10.31 -5.62
N ASN A 85 9.63 -9.49 -5.40
CA ASN A 85 10.48 -9.54 -4.20
C ASN A 85 9.94 -8.71 -3.05
N THR A 86 8.92 -7.88 -3.26
CA THR A 86 8.32 -7.04 -2.20
C THR A 86 6.81 -7.16 -2.09
N ALA A 87 6.12 -7.60 -3.14
CA ALA A 87 4.68 -7.82 -3.16
C ALA A 87 4.21 -8.84 -2.13
N ASP A 88 3.02 -8.59 -1.60
CA ASP A 88 2.27 -9.50 -0.74
C ASP A 88 1.38 -10.45 -1.56
N ALA A 89 0.73 -11.39 -0.86
CA ALA A 89 -0.13 -12.39 -1.51
C ALA A 89 -1.30 -11.75 -2.27
N ASP A 90 -1.90 -10.69 -1.73
CA ASP A 90 -3.06 -10.04 -2.31
C ASP A 90 -2.69 -9.28 -3.58
N THR A 91 -1.54 -8.59 -3.59
CA THR A 91 -1.00 -7.93 -4.77
C THR A 91 -0.65 -8.95 -5.87
N LEU A 92 -0.01 -10.06 -5.50
CA LEU A 92 0.29 -11.13 -6.45
C LEU A 92 -0.98 -11.78 -7.03
N ASP A 93 -2.05 -11.89 -6.24
CA ASP A 93 -3.36 -12.41 -6.69
C ASP A 93 -4.06 -11.50 -7.71
N THR A 94 -3.68 -10.23 -7.81
CA THR A 94 -4.21 -9.32 -8.85
C THR A 94 -3.64 -9.59 -10.24
N LEU A 95 -2.57 -10.39 -10.34
CA LEU A 95 -1.87 -10.66 -11.60
C LEU A 95 -2.63 -11.68 -12.47
N PRO A 96 -2.66 -11.50 -13.80
CA PRO A 96 -3.42 -12.38 -14.69
C PRO A 96 -2.90 -13.82 -14.64
N GLY A 97 -3.76 -14.75 -14.21
CA GLY A 97 -3.43 -16.18 -14.12
C GLY A 97 -2.65 -16.57 -12.85
N VAL A 98 -2.40 -15.62 -11.95
CA VAL A 98 -1.96 -15.87 -10.57
C VAL A 98 -3.21 -15.90 -9.71
N GLY A 99 -3.40 -17.00 -8.97
CA GLY A 99 -4.48 -17.14 -8.00
C GLY A 99 -3.90 -17.29 -6.58
N PRO A 100 -4.75 -17.44 -5.55
CA PRO A 100 -4.29 -17.49 -4.15
C PRO A 100 -3.32 -18.63 -3.84
N ALA A 101 -3.39 -19.73 -4.61
CA ALA A 101 -2.46 -20.85 -4.50
C ALA A 101 -1.09 -20.53 -5.11
N THR A 102 -1.08 -19.83 -6.25
CA THR A 102 0.15 -19.42 -6.94
C THR A 102 0.84 -18.27 -6.20
N ALA A 103 0.08 -17.28 -5.73
CA ALA A 103 0.61 -16.20 -4.90
C ALA A 103 1.33 -16.73 -3.65
N ARG A 104 0.72 -17.68 -2.93
CA ARG A 104 1.38 -18.38 -1.82
C ARG A 104 2.64 -19.13 -2.25
N ALA A 105 2.59 -19.84 -3.37
CA ALA A 105 3.76 -20.55 -3.89
C ALA A 105 4.93 -19.60 -4.22
N ILE A 106 4.66 -18.38 -4.69
CA ILE A 106 5.70 -17.35 -4.92
C ILE A 106 6.33 -16.93 -3.59
N LEU A 107 5.53 -16.70 -2.54
CA LEU A 107 6.03 -16.33 -1.21
C LEU A 107 6.85 -17.47 -0.58
N ASP A 108 6.35 -18.70 -0.65
CA ASP A 108 7.06 -19.89 -0.16
C ASP A 108 8.40 -20.08 -0.90
N GLU A 109 8.42 -19.81 -2.20
CA GLU A 109 9.63 -19.85 -3.03
C GLU A 109 10.63 -18.78 -2.60
N ARG A 110 10.15 -17.55 -2.36
CA ARG A 110 10.94 -16.42 -1.88
C ARG A 110 11.55 -16.70 -0.51
N GLU A 111 10.83 -17.37 0.39
CA GLU A 111 11.36 -17.76 1.69
C GLU A 111 12.41 -18.87 1.57
N ARG A 112 12.21 -19.83 0.67
CA ARG A 112 13.09 -20.99 0.54
C ARG A 112 14.40 -20.69 -0.20
N ARG A 113 14.31 -19.97 -1.32
CA ARG A 113 15.45 -19.64 -2.18
C ARG A 113 16.06 -18.28 -1.85
N GLY A 114 15.28 -17.39 -1.24
CA GLY A 114 15.58 -15.97 -1.14
C GLY A 114 14.95 -15.18 -2.29
N ARG A 115 15.44 -13.96 -2.49
CA ARG A 115 14.95 -13.08 -3.56
C ARG A 115 15.12 -13.70 -4.96
N PHE A 116 14.17 -13.44 -5.83
CA PHE A 116 14.27 -13.73 -7.26
C PHE A 116 15.30 -12.79 -7.89
N ALA A 117 16.24 -13.31 -8.69
CA ALA A 117 17.22 -12.50 -9.41
C ALA A 117 16.75 -12.09 -10.80
N SER A 118 15.78 -12.81 -11.36
CA SER A 118 15.17 -12.50 -12.66
C SER A 118 13.73 -12.98 -12.71
N VAL A 119 12.94 -12.44 -13.65
CA VAL A 119 11.53 -12.81 -13.81
C VAL A 119 11.40 -14.28 -14.20
N GLU A 120 12.36 -14.83 -14.94
CA GLU A 120 12.39 -16.24 -15.38
C GLU A 120 12.43 -17.22 -14.21
N GLU A 121 12.98 -16.84 -13.05
CA GLU A 121 13.00 -17.68 -11.85
C GLU A 121 11.60 -17.96 -11.28
N LEU A 122 10.57 -17.23 -11.73
CA LEU A 122 9.17 -17.54 -11.44
C LEU A 122 8.73 -18.88 -12.06
N LEU A 123 9.43 -19.41 -13.08
CA LEU A 123 9.13 -20.74 -13.63
C LEU A 123 9.36 -21.88 -12.62
N ASP A 124 10.20 -21.67 -11.62
CA ASP A 124 10.41 -22.65 -10.55
C ASP A 124 9.25 -22.67 -9.54
N VAL A 125 8.37 -21.66 -9.58
CA VAL A 125 7.20 -21.58 -8.71
C VAL A 125 6.11 -22.52 -9.20
N ARG A 126 5.61 -23.35 -8.28
CA ARG A 126 4.52 -24.29 -8.57
C ARG A 126 3.27 -23.55 -9.04
N GLY A 127 2.85 -23.82 -10.28
CA GLY A 127 1.65 -23.23 -10.87
C GLY A 127 1.90 -22.00 -11.73
N ILE A 128 3.16 -21.56 -11.86
CA ILE A 128 3.62 -20.68 -12.95
C ILE A 128 4.25 -21.56 -14.03
N GLY A 129 3.85 -21.35 -15.28
CA GLY A 129 4.47 -21.98 -16.44
C GLY A 129 4.65 -20.95 -17.54
N GLU A 130 5.28 -21.32 -18.65
CA GLU A 130 5.66 -20.40 -19.74
C GLU A 130 4.53 -19.45 -20.15
N ALA A 131 3.32 -19.96 -20.34
CA ALA A 131 2.17 -19.17 -20.77
C ALA A 131 1.77 -18.09 -19.74
N LYS A 132 1.89 -18.39 -18.44
CA LYS A 132 1.62 -17.43 -17.38
C LYS A 132 2.78 -16.45 -17.24
N LEU A 133 4.02 -16.94 -17.29
CA LEU A 133 5.20 -16.08 -17.23
C LEU A 133 5.16 -15.00 -18.31
N GLU A 134 4.86 -15.36 -19.56
CA GLU A 134 4.74 -14.40 -20.66
C GLU A 134 3.67 -13.32 -20.39
N ALA A 135 2.53 -13.70 -19.82
CA ALA A 135 1.49 -12.74 -19.44
C ALA A 135 1.91 -11.83 -18.26
N LEU A 136 2.88 -12.28 -17.45
CA LEU A 136 3.37 -11.55 -16.29
C LEU A 136 4.58 -10.67 -16.60
N ARG A 137 5.39 -10.99 -17.62
CA ARG A 137 6.68 -10.31 -17.90
C ARG A 137 6.60 -8.79 -17.97
N ASP A 138 5.55 -8.25 -18.58
CA ASP A 138 5.34 -6.80 -18.71
C ASP A 138 4.68 -6.18 -17.47
N LEU A 139 4.22 -7.02 -16.54
CA LEU A 139 3.49 -6.65 -15.34
C LEU A 139 4.30 -6.90 -14.07
N VAL A 140 5.45 -7.58 -14.13
CA VAL A 140 6.28 -7.91 -12.97
C VAL A 140 7.75 -7.54 -13.13
N ARG A 141 8.40 -7.22 -12.01
CA ARG A 141 9.85 -6.97 -11.89
C ARG A 141 10.40 -7.71 -10.67
N VAL A 142 11.72 -7.82 -10.62
CA VAL A 142 12.51 -8.35 -9.49
C VAL A 142 13.35 -7.26 -8.83
#